data_AF-A0A955PAA9-F1
#
_entry.id   AF-A0A955PAA9-F1
#
_cell.length_a   1.000
_cell.length_b   1.000
_cell.length_c   1.000
_cell.angle_alpha   90.00
_cell.angle_beta   90.00
_cell.angle_gamma   90.00
#
_symmetry.space_group_name_H-M   'P 1'
#
loop_
_entity.id
_entity.type
_entity.pdbx_description
1 polymer ?
#
loop_
_entity_poly.entity_id
_entity_poly.type
_entity_poly.pdbx_seq_one_letter_code
_entity_poly.pdbx_strand_id
1 'polypeptide(L)'
;MMRRVWPITLLAVFGVQTGLAEKPKPTLENRGWTSLFNGEDLSGWRVIGDGKVTVEDGAMVIEDGPSKEYSWVISEKSYDNFVFHVRFKRERGNSGIQFRSQQDGGMVVGYQADIDFDSDWITG
;
A
#
# COMPACT_ATOMS: atom_id res chain seq x y z
N MET A 1 -33.17 -59.69 46.89
CA MET A 1 -32.01 -59.36 46.03
C MET A 1 -32.17 -57.90 45.59
N MET A 2 -31.57 -56.95 46.32
CA MET A 2 -31.68 -55.51 46.04
C MET A 2 -30.47 -55.04 45.21
N ARG A 3 -30.70 -54.44 44.05
CA ARG A 3 -29.65 -53.88 43.18
C ARG A 3 -29.42 -52.42 43.58
N ARG A 4 -28.21 -52.10 44.06
CA ARG A 4 -27.75 -50.73 44.29
C ARG A 4 -27.32 -50.12 42.95
N VAL A 5 -27.83 -48.95 42.62
CA VAL A 5 -27.37 -48.12 41.50
C VAL A 5 -26.72 -46.88 42.11
N TRP A 6 -25.45 -46.63 41.79
CA TRP A 6 -24.72 -45.43 42.23
C TRP A 6 -24.81 -44.35 41.14
N PRO A 7 -25.05 -43.08 41.47
CA PRO A 7 -24.98 -42.01 40.50
C PRO A 7 -23.50 -41.71 40.19
N ILE A 8 -23.15 -41.71 38.89
CA ILE A 8 -21.84 -41.25 38.41
C ILE A 8 -21.87 -39.73 38.43
N THR A 9 -21.11 -39.11 39.32
CA THR A 9 -20.87 -37.66 39.27
C THR A 9 -19.77 -37.37 38.26
N LEU A 10 -20.13 -36.74 37.14
CA LEU A 10 -19.17 -36.19 36.18
C LEU A 10 -18.59 -34.89 36.75
N LEU A 11 -17.31 -34.91 37.14
CA LEU A 11 -16.56 -33.71 37.49
C LEU A 11 -16.15 -32.99 36.20
N ALA A 12 -16.74 -31.83 35.92
CA ALA A 12 -16.27 -30.95 34.86
C ALA A 12 -15.03 -30.19 35.35
N VAL A 13 -13.85 -30.54 34.83
CA VAL A 13 -12.61 -29.78 35.06
C VAL A 13 -12.61 -28.58 34.12
N PHE A 14 -12.89 -27.39 34.65
CA PHE A 14 -12.64 -26.13 33.94
C PHE A 14 -11.14 -25.82 34.01
N GLY A 15 -10.42 -26.10 32.93
CA GLY A 15 -9.05 -25.62 32.76
C GLY A 15 -9.05 -24.10 32.64
N VAL A 16 -8.41 -23.40 33.57
CA VAL A 16 -8.12 -21.97 33.43
C VAL A 16 -7.05 -21.85 32.34
N GLN A 17 -7.47 -21.54 31.12
CA GLN A 17 -6.56 -21.24 30.03
C GLN A 17 -6.01 -19.83 30.26
N THR A 18 -4.79 -19.72 30.79
CA THR A 18 -4.08 -18.45 30.87
C THR A 18 -3.62 -18.06 29.46
N GLY A 19 -4.47 -17.36 28.74
CA GLY A 19 -4.09 -16.72 27.48
C GLY A 19 -3.05 -15.63 27.77
N LEU A 20 -1.79 -15.87 27.41
CA LEU A 20 -0.82 -14.79 27.27
C LEU A 20 -1.27 -13.95 26.07
N ALA A 21 -1.92 -12.82 26.32
CA ALA A 21 -2.23 -11.86 25.27
C ALA A 21 -0.90 -11.36 24.65
N GLU A 22 -0.62 -11.73 23.40
CA GLU A 22 0.49 -11.15 22.67
C GLU A 22 0.24 -9.64 22.53
N LYS A 23 1.24 -8.84 22.89
CA LYS A 23 1.16 -7.39 22.69
C LYS A 23 1.08 -7.14 21.18
N PRO A 24 0.11 -6.32 20.71
CA PRO A 24 -0.04 -6.07 19.29
C PRO A 24 1.23 -5.43 18.73
N LYS A 25 1.70 -5.96 17.60
CA LYS A 25 2.85 -5.39 16.89
C LYS A 25 2.52 -3.95 16.50
N PRO A 26 3.44 -2.98 16.71
CA PRO A 26 3.19 -1.59 16.32
C PRO A 26 2.88 -1.48 14.84
N THR A 27 1.79 -0.79 14.50
CA THR A 27 1.42 -0.41 13.13
C THR A 27 2.44 0.58 12.55
N LEU A 28 2.38 0.84 11.24
CA LEU A 28 3.23 1.86 10.62
C LEU A 28 2.92 3.26 11.19
N GLU A 29 1.65 3.54 11.46
CA GLU A 29 1.22 4.78 12.11
C GLU A 29 1.83 4.96 13.50
N ASN A 30 1.86 3.89 14.31
CA ASN A 30 2.51 3.91 15.63
C ASN A 30 4.03 4.15 15.55
N ARG A 31 4.63 3.99 14.36
CA ARG A 31 6.04 4.28 14.09
C ARG A 31 6.26 5.65 13.41
N GLY A 32 5.22 6.48 13.35
CA GLY A 32 5.30 7.83 12.76
C GLY A 32 5.15 7.88 11.24
N TRP A 33 4.73 6.79 10.59
CA TRP A 33 4.43 6.82 9.15
C TRP A 33 3.00 7.28 8.91
N THR A 34 2.80 8.09 7.88
CA THR A 34 1.47 8.46 7.40
C THR A 34 1.24 7.81 6.05
N SER A 35 0.10 7.14 5.86
CA SER A 35 -0.25 6.59 4.56
C SER A 35 -0.58 7.73 3.58
N LEU A 36 0.02 7.70 2.39
CA LEU A 36 -0.31 8.64 1.31
C LEU A 36 -1.48 8.16 0.44
N PHE A 37 -1.75 6.86 0.46
CA PHE A 37 -2.82 6.24 -0.32
C PHE A 37 -3.76 5.51 0.64
N ASN A 38 -5.07 5.67 0.44
CA ASN A 38 -6.09 5.09 1.31
C ASN A 38 -6.38 3.61 0.98
N GLY A 39 -5.95 3.13 -0.20
CA GLY A 39 -6.25 1.76 -0.65
C GLY A 39 -7.63 1.58 -1.28
N GLU A 40 -8.40 2.66 -1.45
CA GLU A 40 -9.80 2.58 -1.87
C GLU A 40 -10.06 3.40 -3.13
N ASP A 41 -9.51 4.61 -3.21
CA ASP A 41 -9.71 5.53 -4.32
C ASP A 41 -8.55 6.53 -4.46
N LEU A 42 -8.69 7.47 -5.39
CA LEU A 42 -7.65 8.48 -5.69
C LEU A 42 -7.77 9.75 -4.84
N SER A 43 -8.49 9.73 -3.70
CA SER A 43 -8.59 10.89 -2.83
C SER A 43 -7.20 11.40 -2.41
N GLY A 44 -6.93 12.68 -2.64
CA GLY A 44 -5.61 13.29 -2.40
C GLY A 44 -4.61 13.14 -3.55
N TRP A 45 -5.05 12.63 -4.70
CA TRP A 45 -4.26 12.46 -5.92
C TRP A 45 -4.97 13.05 -7.13
N ARG A 46 -4.20 13.63 -8.05
CA ARG A 46 -4.67 14.08 -9.36
C ARG A 46 -3.95 13.32 -10.47
N VAL A 47 -4.68 13.01 -11.53
CA VAL A 47 -4.16 12.36 -12.73
C VAL A 47 -3.97 13.41 -13.81
N ILE A 48 -2.83 13.36 -14.50
CA ILE A 48 -2.51 14.17 -15.67
C ILE A 48 -2.15 13.22 -16.81
N GLY A 49 -2.56 13.55 -18.03
CA GLY A 49 -2.49 12.67 -19.19
C GLY A 49 -3.79 11.88 -19.37
N ASP A 50 -3.77 10.92 -20.28
CA ASP A 50 -4.92 10.06 -20.61
C ASP A 50 -4.75 8.62 -20.13
N GLY A 51 -3.74 8.36 -19.30
CA GLY A 51 -3.51 7.10 -18.62
C GLY A 51 -4.69 6.69 -17.74
N LYS A 52 -4.97 5.39 -17.72
CA LYS A 52 -6.04 4.83 -16.90
C LYS A 52 -5.48 4.50 -15.52
N VAL A 53 -6.11 5.06 -14.49
CA VAL A 53 -5.72 4.86 -13.09
C VAL A 53 -6.89 4.26 -12.33
N THR A 54 -6.71 3.05 -11.83
CA THR A 54 -7.71 2.30 -11.04
C THR A 54 -7.15 1.90 -9.68
N VAL A 55 -8.03 1.44 -8.80
CA VAL A 55 -7.65 0.83 -7.51
C VAL A 55 -8.11 -0.62 -7.51
N GLU A 56 -7.18 -1.55 -7.36
CA GLU A 56 -7.41 -2.99 -7.38
C GLU A 56 -6.67 -3.64 -6.21
N ASP A 57 -7.37 -4.41 -5.39
CA ASP A 57 -6.81 -5.10 -4.21
C ASP A 57 -6.00 -4.19 -3.26
N GLY A 58 -6.44 -2.93 -3.11
CA GLY A 58 -5.76 -1.95 -2.26
C GLY A 58 -4.49 -1.35 -2.87
N ALA A 59 -4.25 -1.56 -4.16
CA ALA A 59 -3.14 -0.99 -4.91
C ALA A 59 -3.62 -0.06 -6.02
N MET A 60 -2.90 1.03 -6.23
CA MET A 60 -3.08 1.88 -7.41
C MET A 60 -2.49 1.18 -8.62
N VAL A 61 -3.31 0.97 -9.65
CA VAL A 61 -2.93 0.37 -10.93
C VAL A 61 -2.94 1.46 -11.98
N ILE A 62 -1.84 1.60 -12.71
CA ILE A 62 -1.64 2.63 -13.73
C ILE A 62 -1.35 1.93 -15.05
N GLU A 63 -2.16 2.25 -16.06
CA GLU A 63 -2.02 1.74 -17.42
C GLU A 63 -1.89 2.89 -18.42
N ASP A 64 -1.20 2.65 -19.52
CA ASP A 64 -1.08 3.62 -20.62
C ASP A 64 -2.44 4.08 -21.12
N GLY A 65 -2.51 5.36 -21.50
CA GLY A 65 -3.64 5.91 -22.23
C GLY A 65 -3.64 5.55 -23.71
N PRO A 66 -4.74 5.84 -24.43
CA PRO A 66 -4.81 5.68 -25.88
C PRO A 66 -3.73 6.45 -26.65
N SER A 67 -3.32 7.63 -26.17
CA SER A 67 -2.32 8.49 -26.81
C SER A 67 -0.90 7.91 -26.76
N LYS A 68 -0.62 7.04 -25.79
CA LYS A 68 0.73 6.56 -25.44
C LYS A 68 1.70 7.66 -25.00
N GLU A 69 1.19 8.84 -24.66
CA GLU A 69 1.96 9.90 -24.00
C GLU A 69 2.10 9.62 -22.49
N TYR A 70 3.02 10.35 -21.86
CA TYR A 70 3.22 10.23 -20.42
C TYR A 70 1.98 10.62 -19.62
N SER A 71 1.74 9.87 -18.56
CA SER A 71 0.70 10.17 -17.57
C SER A 71 1.30 10.12 -16.17
N TRP A 72 0.81 11.00 -15.30
CA TRP A 72 1.32 11.12 -13.93
C TRP A 72 0.18 11.08 -12.94
N VAL A 73 0.42 10.40 -11.82
CA VAL A 73 -0.44 10.46 -10.64
C VAL A 73 0.30 11.25 -9.56
N ILE A 74 -0.23 12.43 -9.24
CA ILE A 74 0.49 13.44 -8.46
C ILE A 74 -0.29 13.71 -7.18
N SER A 75 0.39 13.70 -6.03
CA SER A 75 -0.25 14.07 -4.77
C SER A 75 -0.72 15.52 -4.82
N GLU A 76 -1.89 15.78 -4.24
CA GLU A 76 -2.40 17.15 -4.05
C GLU A 76 -1.60 17.91 -3.00
N LYS A 77 -0.96 17.19 -2.06
CA LYS A 77 -0.10 17.76 -1.04
C LYS A 77 1.34 17.84 -1.50
N SER A 78 2.02 18.89 -1.06
CA SER A 78 3.47 19.03 -1.22
C SER A 78 4.18 18.65 0.08
N TYR A 79 5.36 18.05 -0.07
CA TYR A 79 6.19 17.59 1.04
C TYR A 79 7.60 18.12 0.86
N ASP A 80 8.22 18.56 1.94
CA ASP A 80 9.61 19.01 1.94
C ASP A 80 10.54 17.85 2.36
N ASN A 81 10.94 17.79 3.62
CA ASN A 81 11.76 16.70 4.14
C ASN A 81 10.89 15.50 4.52
N PHE A 82 11.14 14.36 3.90
CA PHE A 82 10.39 13.13 4.14
C PHE A 82 11.27 11.89 4.01
N VAL A 83 10.81 10.81 4.62
CA VAL A 83 11.22 9.45 4.27
C VAL A 83 10.02 8.82 3.57
N PHE A 84 10.23 8.31 2.36
CA PHE A 84 9.17 7.72 1.54
C PHE A 84 9.41 6.22 1.40
N HIS A 85 8.34 5.45 1.53
CA HIS A 85 8.35 4.01 1.33
C HIS A 85 7.17 3.64 0.45
N VAL A 86 7.45 2.96 -0.64
CA VAL A 86 6.46 2.35 -1.53
C VAL A 86 6.88 0.94 -1.89
N ARG A 87 5.90 0.08 -2.12
CA ARG A 87 6.09 -1.18 -2.82
C ARG A 87 5.43 -1.04 -4.18
N PHE A 88 6.14 -1.42 -5.22
CA PHE A 88 5.62 -1.40 -6.59
C PHE A 88 5.79 -2.79 -7.22
N LYS A 89 4.99 -3.04 -8.24
CA LYS A 89 5.12 -4.18 -9.16
C LYS A 89 4.94 -3.63 -10.56
N ARG A 90 5.79 -4.05 -11.48
CA ARG A 90 5.70 -3.71 -12.91
C ARG A 90 5.47 -4.98 -13.69
N GLU A 91 4.51 -4.95 -14.62
CA GLU A 91 4.34 -6.03 -15.59
C GLU A 91 5.11 -5.73 -16.88
N ARG A 92 4.94 -4.54 -17.44
CA ARG A 92 5.60 -4.03 -18.66
C ARG A 92 5.76 -2.51 -18.59
N GLY A 93 6.54 -1.93 -19.52
CA GLY A 93 6.71 -0.49 -19.67
C GLY A 93 7.74 0.15 -18.75
N ASN A 94 7.90 1.47 -18.86
CA ASN A 94 8.76 2.29 -18.00
C ASN A 94 7.87 3.05 -17.00
N SER A 95 8.32 3.16 -15.76
CA SER A 95 7.68 4.00 -14.75
C SER A 95 8.74 4.67 -13.87
N GLY A 96 8.30 5.51 -12.94
CA GLY A 96 9.20 6.16 -12.02
C GLY A 96 8.44 6.87 -10.90
N ILE A 97 9.16 7.14 -9.81
CA ILE A 97 8.66 7.94 -8.70
C ILE A 97 9.32 9.30 -8.79
N GLN A 98 8.54 10.30 -9.18
CA GLN A 98 8.97 11.70 -9.19
C GLN A 98 8.85 12.30 -7.78
N PHE A 99 9.88 13.02 -7.33
CA PHE A 99 9.86 13.73 -6.07
C PHE A 99 10.55 15.10 -6.15
N ARG A 100 10.08 16.04 -5.32
CA ARG A 100 10.48 17.46 -5.38
C ARG A 100 10.38 18.06 -6.80
N SER A 101 9.44 17.54 -7.58
CA SER A 101 9.24 17.89 -8.98
C SER A 101 8.17 18.97 -9.13
N GLN A 102 8.21 19.68 -10.25
CA GLN A 102 7.24 20.71 -10.63
C GLN A 102 6.60 20.37 -11.96
N GLN A 103 5.41 20.91 -12.21
CA GLN A 103 4.80 20.81 -13.53
C GLN A 103 5.30 21.97 -14.40
N ASP A 104 5.76 21.64 -15.60
CA ASP A 104 6.17 22.61 -16.61
C ASP A 104 5.76 22.11 -18.00
N GLY A 105 5.07 22.95 -18.76
CA GLY A 105 4.65 22.61 -20.13
C GLY A 105 3.82 21.32 -20.29
N GLY A 106 3.09 20.89 -19.25
CA GLY A 106 2.35 19.63 -19.26
C GLY A 106 3.18 18.39 -18.91
N MET A 107 4.46 18.56 -18.57
CA MET A 107 5.37 17.54 -18.07
C MET A 107 5.59 17.69 -16.57
N VAL A 108 6.10 16.64 -15.92
CA VAL A 108 6.63 16.71 -14.55
C VAL A 108 8.16 16.69 -14.62
N VAL A 109 8.79 17.75 -14.13
CA VAL A 109 10.24 17.96 -14.18
C VAL A 109 10.81 17.96 -12.77
N GLY A 110 11.83 17.13 -12.53
CA GLY A 110 12.50 17.01 -11.23
C GLY A 110 13.23 15.68 -11.07
N TYR A 111 13.51 15.32 -9.82
CA TYR A 111 14.22 14.08 -9.50
C TYR A 111 13.31 12.87 -9.62
N GLN A 112 13.78 11.87 -10.38
CA GLN A 112 13.10 10.59 -10.54
C GLN A 112 13.90 9.44 -9.92
N ALA A 113 13.21 8.54 -9.22
CA ALA A 113 13.70 7.19 -9.02
C ALA A 113 13.07 6.29 -10.08
N ASP A 114 13.85 5.89 -11.08
CA ASP A 114 13.37 5.08 -12.20
C ASP A 114 12.97 3.67 -11.80
N ILE A 115 11.92 3.18 -12.46
CA ILE A 115 11.45 1.81 -12.41
C ILE A 115 11.45 1.29 -13.85
N ASP A 116 12.63 0.91 -14.29
CA ASP A 116 12.88 0.27 -15.59
C ASP A 116 13.87 -0.89 -15.39
N PHE A 117 13.62 -2.01 -16.07
CA PHE A 117 14.47 -3.20 -16.00
C PHE A 117 15.19 -3.48 -17.32
N ASP A 118 14.88 -2.72 -18.38
CA ASP A 118 15.31 -3.00 -19.74
C ASP A 118 16.33 -1.97 -20.28
N SER A 119 16.82 -1.03 -19.47
CA SER A 119 17.77 0.02 -19.89
C SER A 119 19.07 0.09 -19.09
N ASP A 120 20.18 0.36 -19.80
CA ASP A 120 21.41 0.89 -19.24
C ASP A 120 21.15 2.37 -18.87
N TRP A 121 20.59 2.60 -17.69
CA TRP A 121 20.45 3.90 -17.00
C TRP A 121 20.15 5.11 -17.91
N ILE A 122 18.87 5.36 -18.23
CA ILE A 122 18.45 6.69 -18.68
C ILE A 122 18.01 7.47 -17.45
N THR A 123 18.92 8.26 -16.89
CA THR A 123 18.57 9.29 -15.91
C THR A 123 17.89 10.45 -16.64
N GLY A 124 16.68 10.82 -16.20
CA GLY A 124 16.14 12.17 -16.43
C GLY A 124 16.89 13.23 -15.65
#